data_AF-A0A847YGB4-F1
#
_entry.id   AF-A0A847YGB4-F1
#
_cell.length_a   1.000
_cell.length_b   1.000
_cell.length_c   1.000
_cell.angle_alpha   90.00
_cell.angle_beta   90.00
_cell.angle_gamma   90.00
#
_symmetry.space_group_name_H-M   'P 1'
#
loop_
_entity.id
_entity.type
_entity.pdbx_description
1 polymer ?
#
loop_
_entity_poly.entity_id
_entity_poly.type
_entity_poly.pdbx_seq_one_letter_code
_entity_poly.pdbx_strand_id
1 'polypeptide(L)'
;MIASMEQGRKMNRGLWLACLFALGVFPHVVGIPRSQGVAQAADLTVRVSGDLTIRALGAVRRWDQDGNPTRQVDPKAKIDSPVLDAVAEKTGEDVWVLRNLKPGRYDLILLGEGRLRIDGFDFAPVLEFDPFFKGDSRVDEDARAWVEEDIRASRHYENKVEPLYFGGDEKTIRVLVMLIRDLPTSYEGDFPGAATIRHEIWQYSWAYGGWKKERRTRVLDRCILHRDELRQWTWLWDPSLGGIEVGKETVRIDYRLPDLQARSLKGLYPY
;
A
#
# COMPACT_ATOMS: atom_id res chain seq x y z
N MET A 1 -4.07 -34.88 -49.33
CA MET A 1 -5.21 -35.44 -50.09
C MET A 1 -6.34 -35.72 -49.11
N ILE A 2 -7.48 -35.03 -49.29
CA ILE A 2 -8.87 -35.40 -48.89
C ILE A 2 -9.15 -35.45 -47.36
N ALA A 3 -10.20 -34.86 -46.79
CA ALA A 3 -11.14 -33.82 -47.20
C ALA A 3 -11.90 -33.31 -45.95
N SER A 4 -12.31 -32.04 -46.05
CA SER A 4 -13.39 -31.35 -45.33
C SER A 4 -14.64 -32.21 -45.05
N MET A 5 -15.29 -31.99 -43.88
CA MET A 5 -16.75 -31.98 -43.77
C MET A 5 -17.20 -30.99 -42.69
N GLU A 6 -17.59 -29.79 -43.13
CA GLU A 6 -18.60 -28.95 -42.48
C GLU A 6 -19.98 -29.60 -42.58
N GLN A 7 -20.82 -29.45 -41.54
CA GLN A 7 -22.26 -29.35 -41.74
C GLN A 7 -22.94 -28.68 -40.55
N GLY A 8 -23.51 -27.50 -40.81
CA GLY A 8 -24.29 -26.71 -39.86
C GLY A 8 -25.69 -27.26 -39.60
N ARG A 9 -26.32 -26.73 -38.55
CA ARG A 9 -27.76 -26.88 -38.31
C ARG A 9 -28.39 -25.61 -37.75
N LYS A 10 -28.99 -24.88 -38.69
CA LYS A 10 -30.28 -24.18 -38.67
C LYS A 10 -30.85 -23.69 -37.33
N MET A 11 -30.94 -22.37 -37.23
CA MET A 11 -31.96 -21.60 -36.51
C MET A 11 -33.37 -22.07 -36.88
N ASN A 12 -34.25 -22.17 -35.88
CA ASN A 12 -35.69 -22.11 -36.07
C ASN A 12 -36.28 -20.98 -35.22
N ARG A 13 -36.95 -20.05 -35.91
CA ARG A 13 -37.84 -19.04 -35.36
C ARG A 13 -39.15 -19.71 -34.96
N GLY A 14 -39.67 -19.39 -33.77
CA GLY A 14 -40.98 -19.81 -33.31
C GLY A 14 -41.64 -18.68 -32.53
N LEU A 15 -42.41 -17.88 -33.25
CA LEU A 15 -43.37 -16.89 -32.76
C LEU A 15 -44.47 -17.62 -31.97
N TRP A 16 -44.81 -17.21 -30.75
CA TRP A 16 -46.13 -17.49 -30.16
C TRP A 16 -46.67 -16.29 -29.38
N LEU A 17 -47.97 -16.11 -29.57
CA LEU A 17 -48.82 -14.99 -29.25
C LEU A 17 -49.04 -14.74 -27.75
N ALA A 18 -49.42 -13.50 -27.49
CA ALA A 18 -49.99 -12.95 -26.27
C ALA A 18 -51.25 -13.67 -25.75
N CYS A 19 -51.45 -13.63 -24.44
CA CYS A 19 -52.77 -13.62 -23.80
C CYS A 19 -52.73 -12.73 -22.54
N LEU A 20 -53.69 -11.82 -22.47
CA LEU A 20 -54.05 -10.99 -21.33
C LEU A 20 -54.50 -11.86 -20.14
N PHE A 21 -54.18 -11.44 -18.92
CA PHE A 21 -55.15 -11.45 -17.81
C PHE A 21 -54.88 -10.30 -16.85
N ALA A 22 -55.96 -9.59 -16.54
CA ALA A 22 -56.05 -8.50 -15.59
C ALA A 22 -56.26 -9.03 -14.15
N LEU A 23 -56.15 -8.09 -13.21
CA LEU A 23 -56.58 -8.11 -11.79
C LEU A 23 -55.52 -8.51 -10.76
N GLY A 24 -55.29 -7.58 -9.82
CA GLY A 24 -55.11 -7.97 -8.42
C GLY A 24 -53.91 -7.35 -7.70
N VAL A 25 -54.19 -6.28 -6.94
CA VAL A 25 -53.51 -5.91 -5.68
C VAL A 25 -52.04 -5.48 -5.81
N PHE A 26 -51.81 -4.17 -5.89
CA PHE A 26 -50.55 -3.58 -5.47
C PHE A 26 -50.53 -3.53 -3.93
N PRO A 27 -49.72 -4.34 -3.22
CA PRO A 27 -49.40 -4.02 -1.85
C PRO A 27 -48.69 -2.66 -1.85
N HIS A 28 -49.19 -1.73 -1.04
CA HIS A 28 -48.39 -0.58 -0.64
C HIS A 28 -47.14 -1.12 0.05
N VAL A 29 -46.05 -1.25 -0.71
CA VAL A 29 -44.71 -1.39 -0.14
C VAL A 29 -44.45 -0.07 0.54
N VAL A 30 -44.75 -0.01 1.84
CA VAL A 30 -44.22 1.01 2.73
C VAL A 30 -42.72 0.90 2.60
N GLY A 31 -42.13 1.79 1.79
CA GLY A 31 -40.70 1.93 1.69
C GLY A 31 -40.21 2.31 3.07
N ILE A 32 -39.72 1.33 3.82
CA ILE A 32 -38.85 1.59 4.96
C ILE A 32 -37.68 2.37 4.34
N PRO A 33 -37.47 3.65 4.68
CA PRO A 33 -36.25 4.31 4.28
C PRO A 33 -35.13 3.47 4.88
N ARG A 34 -34.40 2.74 4.04
CA ARG A 34 -33.08 2.25 4.40
C ARG A 34 -32.30 3.51 4.71
N SER A 35 -32.22 3.85 5.99
CA SER A 35 -31.15 4.69 6.48
C SER A 35 -29.89 3.94 6.09
N GLN A 36 -29.31 4.33 4.96
CA GLN A 36 -27.91 4.09 4.71
C GLN A 36 -27.23 4.79 5.86
N GLY A 37 -26.91 4.03 6.91
CA GLY A 37 -26.21 4.53 8.08
C GLY A 37 -24.98 5.23 7.54
N VAL A 38 -24.96 6.55 7.67
CA VAL A 38 -23.79 7.36 7.34
C VAL A 38 -22.69 6.76 8.19
N ALA A 39 -21.71 6.12 7.55
CA ALA A 39 -20.60 5.50 8.24
C ALA A 39 -20.01 6.55 9.18
N GLN A 40 -20.11 6.28 10.48
CA GLN A 40 -19.79 7.25 11.51
C GLN A 40 -18.31 7.58 11.38
N ALA A 41 -18.03 8.83 11.00
CA ALA A 41 -16.69 9.30 10.74
C ALA A 41 -16.02 9.67 12.08
N ALA A 42 -14.75 9.33 12.25
CA ALA A 42 -14.00 9.59 13.47
C ALA A 42 -12.78 10.48 13.18
N ASP A 43 -12.38 11.28 14.18
CA ASP A 43 -11.18 12.10 14.08
C ASP A 43 -9.94 11.28 14.52
N LEU A 44 -8.82 11.49 13.84
CA LEU A 44 -7.51 11.00 14.27
C LEU A 44 -6.63 12.20 14.63
N THR A 45 -6.23 12.26 15.90
CA THR A 45 -5.32 13.30 16.42
C THR A 45 -3.91 12.73 16.53
N VAL A 46 -2.94 13.42 15.95
CA VAL A 46 -1.53 13.07 16.03
C VAL A 46 -0.79 14.22 16.70
N ARG A 47 -0.16 13.94 17.85
CA ARG A 47 0.79 14.86 18.47
C ARG A 47 2.19 14.48 17.98
N VAL A 48 2.84 15.38 17.26
CA VAL A 48 4.18 15.18 16.71
C VAL A 48 5.17 15.99 17.52
N SER A 49 6.18 15.33 18.10
CA SER A 49 7.23 15.98 18.89
C SER A 49 8.61 15.79 18.25
N GLY A 50 9.53 16.72 18.51
CA GLY A 50 10.92 16.68 18.02
C GLY A 50 11.28 17.90 17.17
N ASP A 51 12.54 17.95 16.72
CA ASP A 51 13.12 19.18 16.16
C ASP A 51 12.96 19.34 14.64
N LEU A 52 12.34 18.35 13.96
CA LEU A 52 12.14 18.43 12.51
C LEU A 52 10.85 19.19 12.19
N THR A 53 10.97 20.17 11.28
CA THR A 53 9.81 20.91 10.77
C THR A 53 8.98 20.04 9.84
N ILE A 54 7.74 19.76 10.23
CA ILE A 54 6.74 19.05 9.41
C ILE A 54 5.87 20.06 8.67
N ARG A 55 5.87 19.98 7.34
CA ARG A 55 5.06 20.84 6.46
C ARG A 55 3.69 20.25 6.16
N ALA A 56 3.55 18.93 6.20
CA ALA A 56 2.26 18.27 6.01
C ALA A 56 2.22 16.91 6.71
N LEU A 57 1.02 16.55 7.17
CA LEU A 57 0.68 15.22 7.67
C LEU A 57 -0.59 14.77 6.98
N GLY A 58 -0.62 13.53 6.51
CA GLY A 58 -1.80 12.95 5.88
C GLY A 58 -1.98 11.49 6.24
N ALA A 59 -3.15 10.95 5.91
CA ALA A 59 -3.45 9.54 6.02
C ALA A 59 -3.79 8.96 4.66
N VAL A 60 -3.35 7.73 4.43
CA VAL A 60 -3.68 6.94 3.24
C VAL A 60 -4.16 5.56 3.67
N ARG A 61 -5.25 5.10 3.08
CA ARG A 61 -5.71 3.72 3.21
C ARG A 61 -5.20 2.95 2.00
N ARG A 62 -4.03 2.32 2.12
CA ARG A 62 -3.41 1.58 1.01
C ARG A 62 -4.19 0.32 0.65
N TRP A 63 -4.70 -0.35 1.67
CA TRP A 63 -5.29 -1.68 1.57
C TRP A 63 -6.75 -1.68 1.99
N ASP A 64 -7.55 -2.54 1.36
CA ASP A 64 -8.85 -2.95 1.91
C ASP A 64 -8.65 -4.04 2.98
N GLN A 65 -9.77 -4.55 3.51
CA GLN A 65 -9.78 -5.57 4.56
C GLN A 65 -9.15 -6.91 4.13
N ASP A 66 -9.02 -7.15 2.82
CA ASP A 66 -8.46 -8.38 2.23
C ASP A 66 -7.03 -8.15 1.71
N GLY A 67 -6.44 -6.98 1.98
CA GLY A 67 -5.09 -6.62 1.54
C GLY A 67 -4.97 -6.27 0.06
N ASN A 68 -6.09 -6.00 -0.63
CA ASN A 68 -6.03 -5.49 -1.99
C ASN A 68 -5.82 -3.98 -1.99
N PRO A 69 -5.11 -3.43 -2.99
CA PRO A 69 -4.96 -1.99 -3.12
C PRO A 69 -6.34 -1.30 -3.24
N THR A 70 -6.61 -0.29 -2.41
CA THR A 70 -7.85 0.50 -2.54
C THR A 70 -7.85 1.42 -3.76
N ARG A 71 -6.66 1.63 -4.34
CA ARG A 71 -6.41 2.47 -5.51
C ARG A 71 -5.43 1.74 -6.42
N GLN A 72 -5.55 1.99 -7.72
CA GLN A 72 -4.53 1.54 -8.66
C GLN A 72 -3.20 2.22 -8.34
N VAL A 73 -2.11 1.46 -8.36
CA VAL A 73 -0.77 1.99 -8.15
C VAL A 73 -0.43 2.96 -9.28
N ASP A 74 -0.17 4.20 -8.93
CA ASP A 74 0.29 5.22 -9.87
C ASP A 74 1.74 4.91 -10.29
N PRO A 75 2.01 4.64 -11.59
CA PRO A 75 3.36 4.38 -12.07
C PRO A 75 4.27 5.62 -12.04
N LYS A 76 3.73 6.82 -11.80
CA LYS A 76 4.44 8.10 -11.77
C LYS A 76 4.12 8.88 -10.48
N ALA A 77 3.98 8.15 -9.37
CA ALA A 77 3.76 8.77 -8.07
C ALA A 77 4.89 9.76 -7.75
N LYS A 78 4.56 10.83 -7.02
CA LYS A 78 5.51 11.85 -6.60
C LYS A 78 5.89 11.66 -5.14
N ILE A 79 7.17 11.86 -4.83
CA ILE A 79 7.66 11.73 -3.45
C ILE A 79 7.14 12.90 -2.60
N ASP A 80 7.18 14.13 -3.13
CA ASP A 80 6.82 15.38 -2.46
C ASP A 80 5.32 15.68 -2.36
N SER A 81 4.51 14.95 -3.13
CA SER A 81 3.06 15.09 -3.23
C SER A 81 2.39 13.70 -3.26
N PRO A 82 2.46 12.94 -2.17
CA PRO A 82 1.81 11.63 -2.07
C PRO A 82 0.29 11.77 -2.22
N VAL A 83 -0.34 10.70 -2.71
CA VAL A 83 -1.81 10.62 -2.75
C VAL A 83 -2.32 10.27 -1.35
N LEU A 84 -3.20 11.11 -0.82
CA LEU A 84 -3.75 10.98 0.53
C LEU A 84 -5.27 10.78 0.48
N ASP A 85 -5.83 10.06 1.44
CA ASP A 85 -7.28 9.99 1.68
C ASP A 85 -7.77 11.18 2.53
N ALA A 86 -6.89 11.69 3.39
CA ALA A 86 -7.13 12.87 4.20
C ALA A 86 -5.83 13.60 4.49
N VAL A 87 -5.93 14.92 4.62
CA VAL A 87 -4.84 15.80 5.03
C VAL A 87 -5.19 16.35 6.41
N ALA A 88 -4.22 16.37 7.32
CA ALA A 88 -4.41 16.86 8.67
C ALA A 88 -4.43 18.39 8.71
N GLU A 89 -5.29 18.95 9.54
CA GLU A 89 -5.24 20.36 9.93
C GLU A 89 -4.33 20.52 11.14
N LYS A 90 -3.40 21.47 11.09
CA LYS A 90 -2.57 21.82 12.25
C LYS A 90 -3.39 22.71 13.20
N THR A 91 -3.71 22.20 14.39
CA THR A 91 -4.59 22.88 15.38
C THR A 91 -3.84 23.42 16.60
N GLY A 92 -2.56 23.07 16.72
CA GLY A 92 -1.62 23.61 17.72
C GLY A 92 -0.19 23.49 17.22
N GLU A 93 0.80 23.85 18.04
CA GLU A 93 2.22 23.79 17.65
C GLU A 93 2.64 22.39 17.20
N ASP A 94 2.18 21.37 17.92
CA ASP A 94 2.55 19.96 17.73
C ASP A 94 1.34 19.06 17.44
N VAL A 95 0.14 19.62 17.25
CA VAL A 95 -1.09 18.84 17.14
C VAL A 95 -1.68 18.93 15.73
N TRP A 96 -1.86 17.76 15.13
CA TRP A 96 -2.43 17.57 13.79
C TRP A 96 -3.71 16.75 13.90
N VAL A 97 -4.78 17.17 13.23
CA VAL A 97 -6.08 16.50 13.30
C VAL A 97 -6.56 16.14 11.89
N LEU A 98 -6.75 14.84 11.64
CA LEU A 98 -7.48 14.35 10.48
C LEU A 98 -8.94 14.19 10.86
N ARG A 99 -9.81 14.99 10.23
CA ARG A 99 -11.23 15.01 10.56
C ARG A 99 -12.02 14.02 9.74
N ASN A 100 -13.06 13.46 10.35
CA ASN A 100 -14.08 12.68 9.66
C ASN A 100 -13.50 11.55 8.78
N LEU A 101 -12.49 10.83 9.29
CA LEU A 101 -12.00 9.64 8.62
C LEU A 101 -13.08 8.57 8.61
N LYS A 102 -13.27 7.94 7.46
CA LYS A 102 -14.13 6.76 7.35
C LYS A 102 -13.52 5.63 8.17
N PRO A 103 -14.32 4.74 8.76
CA PRO A 103 -13.77 3.56 9.40
C PRO A 103 -12.89 2.77 8.44
N GLY A 104 -11.75 2.30 8.95
CA GLY A 104 -10.77 1.59 8.16
C GLY A 104 -9.38 1.66 8.74
N ARG A 105 -8.42 1.17 7.97
CA ARG A 105 -7.02 1.10 8.34
C ARG A 105 -6.21 2.12 7.55
N TYR A 106 -5.38 2.91 8.24
CA TYR A 106 -4.65 4.01 7.66
C TYR A 106 -3.16 3.95 7.98
N ASP A 107 -2.34 4.28 6.98
CA ASP A 107 -0.95 4.63 7.17
C ASP A 107 -0.83 6.15 7.17
N LEU A 108 -0.08 6.70 8.11
CA LEU A 108 0.24 8.13 8.13
C LEU A 108 1.45 8.42 7.28
N ILE A 109 1.43 9.56 6.60
CA ILE A 109 2.57 10.09 5.84
C ILE A 109 2.89 11.47 6.38
N LEU A 110 4.14 11.68 6.79
CA LEU A 110 4.67 12.97 7.20
C LEU A 110 5.61 13.48 6.12
N LEU A 111 5.42 14.73 5.73
CA LEU A 111 6.33 15.46 4.86
C LEU A 111 7.02 16.52 5.70
N GLY A 112 8.34 16.44 5.77
CA GLY A 112 9.18 17.44 6.40
C GLY A 112 9.74 18.44 5.39
N GLU A 113 10.39 19.47 5.94
CA GLU A 113 11.29 20.33 5.16
C GLU A 113 12.51 19.55 4.67
N GLY A 114 13.22 20.08 3.66
CA GLY A 114 14.50 19.52 3.22
C GLY A 114 14.41 18.14 2.54
N ARG A 115 13.35 17.89 1.76
CA ARG A 115 13.11 16.61 1.06
C ARG A 115 13.03 15.40 2.01
N LEU A 116 12.36 15.60 3.15
CA LEU A 116 12.05 14.54 4.10
C LEU A 116 10.63 14.00 3.87
N ARG A 117 10.51 12.68 3.81
CA ARG A 117 9.24 11.95 3.85
C ARG A 117 9.38 10.75 4.79
N ILE A 118 8.40 10.58 5.68
CA ILE A 118 8.30 9.41 6.58
C ILE A 118 6.93 8.78 6.37
N ASP A 119 6.92 7.51 5.98
CA ASP A 119 5.70 6.74 5.73
C ASP A 119 5.49 5.68 6.80
N GLY A 120 4.26 5.61 7.28
CA GLY A 120 3.72 4.42 7.90
C GLY A 120 3.53 3.29 6.89
N PHE A 121 3.57 2.06 7.40
CA PHE A 121 3.17 0.88 6.65
C PHE A 121 2.73 -0.24 7.59
N ASP A 122 1.89 -1.11 7.07
CA ASP A 122 1.69 -2.44 7.60
C ASP A 122 1.91 -3.50 6.51
N PHE A 123 2.03 -4.75 6.93
CA PHE A 123 2.26 -5.85 6.01
C PHE A 123 0.94 -6.45 5.56
N ALA A 124 0.40 -5.90 4.47
CA ALA A 124 -0.77 -6.44 3.80
C ALA A 124 -0.58 -7.91 3.38
N PRO A 125 -1.67 -8.71 3.38
CA PRO A 125 -1.61 -10.06 2.89
C PRO A 125 -1.33 -10.11 1.39
N VAL A 126 -0.36 -10.95 1.02
CA VAL A 126 -0.01 -11.18 -0.39
C VAL A 126 -0.91 -12.25 -0.99
N LEU A 127 -1.22 -13.30 -0.23
CA LEU A 127 -2.20 -14.33 -0.56
C LEU A 127 -3.54 -14.04 0.14
N GLU A 128 -4.64 -14.49 -0.46
CA GLU A 128 -6.02 -14.09 -0.13
C GLU A 128 -6.47 -14.38 1.31
N PHE A 129 -5.90 -15.40 1.94
CA PHE A 129 -6.32 -15.86 3.28
C PHE A 129 -5.31 -15.55 4.38
N ASP A 130 -4.23 -14.85 4.04
CA ASP A 130 -3.25 -14.53 5.06
C ASP A 130 -3.74 -13.36 5.92
N PRO A 131 -3.34 -13.29 7.20
CA PRO A 131 -3.64 -12.12 8.03
C PRO A 131 -2.76 -10.94 7.64
N PHE A 132 -3.13 -9.74 8.06
CA PHE A 132 -2.20 -8.62 8.14
C PHE A 132 -1.15 -8.87 9.24
N PHE A 133 0.09 -8.43 9.01
CA PHE A 133 1.06 -8.28 10.09
C PHE A 133 1.32 -6.80 10.36
N LYS A 134 1.52 -6.45 11.63
CA LYS A 134 1.98 -5.11 12.00
C LYS A 134 3.42 -4.90 11.51
N GLY A 135 3.78 -3.67 11.18
CA GLY A 135 5.12 -3.33 10.71
C GLY A 135 6.23 -3.63 11.74
N ASP A 136 5.89 -3.80 13.02
CA ASP A 136 6.78 -4.13 14.13
C ASP A 136 6.71 -5.61 14.58
N SER A 137 5.97 -6.44 13.83
CA SER A 137 5.93 -7.89 14.09
C SER A 137 7.32 -8.51 13.95
N ARG A 138 7.63 -9.46 14.84
CA ARG A 138 8.94 -10.11 14.88
C ARG A 138 8.95 -11.38 14.05
N VAL A 139 10.10 -11.65 13.47
CA VAL A 139 10.39 -12.89 12.76
C VAL A 139 11.54 -13.57 13.48
N ASP A 140 11.58 -14.89 13.42
CA ASP A 140 12.75 -15.65 13.87
C ASP A 140 14.04 -15.18 13.15
N GLU A 141 15.14 -15.05 13.89
CA GLU A 141 16.37 -14.43 13.36
C GLU A 141 17.06 -15.31 12.31
N ASP A 142 16.99 -16.64 12.42
CA ASP A 142 17.56 -17.54 11.42
C ASP A 142 16.75 -17.46 10.13
N ALA A 143 15.42 -17.45 10.25
CA ALA A 143 14.52 -17.27 9.12
C ALA A 143 14.71 -15.90 8.45
N ARG A 144 14.87 -14.83 9.25
CA ARG A 144 15.18 -13.48 8.77
C ARG A 144 16.50 -13.46 7.99
N ALA A 145 17.56 -14.02 8.55
CA ALA A 145 18.89 -14.04 7.94
C ALA A 145 18.86 -14.80 6.60
N TRP A 146 18.18 -15.94 6.55
CA TRP A 146 17.99 -16.69 5.30
C TRP A 146 17.28 -15.87 4.24
N VAL A 147 16.17 -15.20 4.59
CA VAL A 147 15.40 -14.38 3.65
C VAL A 147 16.21 -13.17 3.18
N GLU A 148 16.95 -12.53 4.07
CA GLU A 148 17.84 -11.42 3.72
C GLU A 148 18.93 -11.86 2.73
N GLU A 149 19.55 -13.01 2.96
CA GLU A 149 20.54 -13.58 2.04
C GLU A 149 19.93 -13.89 0.67
N ASP A 150 18.76 -14.53 0.62
CA ASP A 150 18.06 -14.82 -0.64
C ASP A 150 17.73 -13.55 -1.44
N ILE A 151 17.28 -12.49 -0.75
CA ILE A 151 17.04 -11.18 -1.38
C ILE A 151 18.34 -10.62 -1.94
N ARG A 152 19.45 -10.63 -1.19
CA ARG A 152 20.73 -10.06 -1.63
C ARG A 152 21.37 -10.87 -2.77
N ALA A 153 21.25 -12.19 -2.75
CA ALA A 153 21.85 -13.09 -3.75
C ALA A 153 21.04 -13.19 -5.05
N SER A 154 19.74 -12.87 -4.99
CA SER A 154 18.85 -12.90 -6.15
C SER A 154 19.28 -11.91 -7.24
N ARG A 155 19.07 -12.30 -8.50
CA ARG A 155 19.27 -11.40 -9.64
C ARG A 155 18.09 -10.45 -9.75
N HIS A 156 18.39 -9.16 -9.66
CA HIS A 156 17.38 -8.10 -9.78
C HIS A 156 17.59 -7.28 -11.03
N TYR A 157 16.49 -6.68 -11.48
CA TYR A 157 16.53 -5.67 -12.52
C TYR A 157 17.07 -4.34 -11.97
N GLU A 158 16.77 -4.05 -10.71
CA GLU A 158 17.29 -2.92 -9.94
C GLU A 158 18.74 -3.11 -9.56
N ASN A 159 19.50 -2.02 -9.53
CA ASN A 159 20.89 -2.05 -9.07
C ASN A 159 21.02 -1.94 -7.55
N LYS A 160 19.95 -1.60 -6.83
CA LYS A 160 19.88 -1.55 -5.37
C LYS A 160 18.56 -2.18 -4.92
N VAL A 161 18.67 -3.23 -4.12
CA VAL A 161 17.53 -3.93 -3.52
C VAL A 161 17.80 -4.07 -2.04
N GLU A 162 17.06 -3.33 -1.22
CA GLU A 162 17.30 -3.23 0.21
C GLU A 162 16.08 -3.73 0.98
N PRO A 163 16.18 -4.84 1.73
CA PRO A 163 15.15 -5.21 2.68
C PRO A 163 15.16 -4.22 3.86
N LEU A 164 14.03 -3.57 4.12
CA LEU A 164 13.89 -2.53 5.14
C LEU A 164 13.38 -3.10 6.46
N TYR A 165 12.24 -3.77 6.40
CA TYR A 165 11.54 -4.31 7.57
C TYR A 165 11.03 -5.72 7.28
N PHE A 166 10.99 -6.55 8.32
CA PHE A 166 10.51 -7.92 8.27
C PHE A 166 9.37 -8.06 9.28
N GLY A 167 8.36 -8.84 8.95
CA GLY A 167 7.25 -9.13 9.83
C GLY A 167 6.55 -10.42 9.43
N GLY A 168 6.11 -11.21 10.38
CA GLY A 168 5.59 -12.55 10.06
C GLY A 168 5.43 -13.47 11.25
N ASP A 169 5.36 -14.75 10.93
CA ASP A 169 5.29 -15.87 11.86
C ASP A 169 6.11 -17.06 11.32
N GLU A 170 5.96 -18.23 11.95
CA GLU A 170 6.67 -19.47 11.58
C GLU A 170 6.32 -20.01 10.18
N LYS A 171 5.24 -19.52 9.56
CA LYS A 171 4.77 -19.99 8.25
C LYS A 171 4.94 -18.97 7.15
N THR A 172 4.87 -17.69 7.50
CA THR A 172 4.85 -16.60 6.53
C THR A 172 5.70 -15.45 7.01
N ILE A 173 6.65 -15.02 6.17
CA ILE A 173 7.46 -13.82 6.38
C ILE A 173 7.11 -12.83 5.28
N ARG A 174 6.90 -11.57 5.67
CA ARG A 174 6.77 -10.45 4.74
C ARG A 174 7.89 -9.46 4.96
N VAL A 175 8.36 -8.92 3.85
CA VAL A 175 9.49 -8.01 3.82
C VAL A 175 9.09 -6.77 3.04
N LEU A 176 9.26 -5.60 3.65
CA LEU A 176 9.17 -4.32 2.95
C LEU A 176 10.52 -4.11 2.27
N VAL A 177 10.51 -4.01 0.95
CA VAL A 177 11.72 -3.94 0.14
C VAL A 177 11.72 -2.63 -0.65
N MET A 178 12.85 -1.93 -0.61
CA MET A 178 13.13 -0.77 -1.44
C MET A 178 13.93 -1.20 -2.68
N LEU A 179 13.43 -0.80 -3.84
CA LEU A 179 13.91 -1.21 -5.15
C LEU A 179 14.31 0.05 -5.92
N ILE A 180 15.61 0.28 -6.12
CA ILE A 180 16.14 1.46 -6.79
C ILE A 180 16.90 1.07 -8.06
N ARG A 181 16.58 1.78 -9.15
CA ARG A 181 17.35 1.80 -10.37
C ARG A 181 17.81 3.23 -10.63
N ASP A 182 19.08 3.50 -10.37
CA ASP A 182 19.67 4.83 -10.47
C ASP A 182 21.02 4.85 -11.20
N LEU A 183 21.41 3.75 -11.86
CA LEU A 183 22.55 3.72 -12.78
C LEU A 183 22.12 3.99 -14.23
N PRO A 184 23.05 4.37 -15.13
CA PRO A 184 22.75 4.52 -16.55
C PRO A 184 22.22 3.23 -17.16
N THR A 185 21.10 3.34 -17.89
CA THR A 185 20.38 2.18 -18.43
C THR A 185 19.88 2.42 -19.85
N SER A 186 19.17 1.45 -20.44
CA SER A 186 18.57 1.60 -21.77
C SER A 186 17.57 2.75 -21.91
N TYR A 187 17.08 3.33 -20.81
CA TYR A 187 16.17 4.49 -20.85
C TYR A 187 16.88 5.83 -21.09
N GLU A 188 18.21 5.87 -21.09
CA GLU A 188 18.99 7.12 -21.25
C GLU A 188 18.74 7.82 -22.60
N GLY A 189 18.25 7.11 -23.62
CA GLY A 189 17.86 7.72 -24.89
C GLY A 189 16.57 8.54 -24.83
N ASP A 190 15.57 8.07 -24.07
CA ASP A 190 14.24 8.67 -24.01
C ASP A 190 14.06 9.59 -22.79
N PHE A 191 14.70 9.24 -21.68
CA PHE A 191 14.69 10.03 -20.45
C PHE A 191 16.08 10.02 -19.80
N PRO A 192 17.01 10.87 -20.28
CA PRO A 192 18.35 10.98 -19.74
C PRO A 192 18.32 11.24 -18.23
N GLY A 193 19.15 10.51 -17.48
CA GLY A 193 19.21 10.63 -16.02
C GLY A 193 17.98 10.09 -15.29
N ALA A 194 17.12 9.29 -15.93
CA ALA A 194 16.02 8.64 -15.24
C ALA A 194 16.49 7.75 -14.08
N ALA A 195 15.81 7.87 -12.94
CA ALA A 195 15.88 6.93 -11.85
C ALA A 195 14.47 6.49 -11.44
N THR A 196 14.36 5.23 -11.01
CA THR A 196 13.11 4.69 -10.47
C THR A 196 13.33 4.21 -9.05
N ILE A 197 12.37 4.50 -8.17
CA ILE A 197 12.27 3.90 -6.85
C ILE A 197 10.90 3.24 -6.70
N ARG A 198 10.85 2.05 -6.12
CA ARG A 198 9.62 1.33 -5.79
C ARG A 198 9.72 0.76 -4.39
N HIS A 199 8.59 0.72 -3.71
CA HIS A 199 8.45 0.00 -2.45
C HIS A 199 7.44 -1.13 -2.62
N GLU A 200 7.85 -2.33 -2.22
CA GLU A 200 7.04 -3.53 -2.34
C GLU A 200 7.05 -4.34 -1.05
N ILE A 201 5.94 -5.03 -0.77
CA ILE A 201 5.89 -6.11 0.21
C ILE A 201 6.06 -7.43 -0.53
N TRP A 202 7.14 -8.11 -0.22
CA TRP A 202 7.44 -9.46 -0.69
C TRP A 202 7.02 -10.45 0.39
N GLN A 203 6.51 -11.62 -0.01
CA GLN A 203 6.16 -12.69 0.91
C GLN A 203 7.03 -13.92 0.66
N TYR A 204 7.43 -14.55 1.74
CA TYR A 204 8.07 -15.85 1.80
C TYR A 204 7.18 -16.79 2.61
N SER A 205 6.96 -17.98 2.08
CA SER A 205 6.17 -19.01 2.75
C SER A 205 7.08 -20.19 3.09
N TRP A 206 6.89 -20.78 4.26
CA TRP A 206 7.58 -22.01 4.65
C TRP A 206 6.93 -23.20 3.93
N ALA A 207 7.70 -23.87 3.08
CA ALA A 207 7.25 -25.00 2.30
C ALA A 207 8.27 -26.14 2.35
N TYR A 208 7.86 -27.29 2.88
CA TYR A 208 8.62 -28.56 2.83
C TYR A 208 10.09 -28.44 3.28
N GLY A 209 10.35 -27.72 4.38
CA GLY A 209 11.68 -27.62 4.97
C GLY A 209 12.53 -26.45 4.48
N GLY A 210 11.95 -25.50 3.76
CA GLY A 210 12.63 -24.27 3.38
C GLY A 210 11.68 -23.11 3.13
N TRP A 211 12.23 -21.90 3.17
CA TRP A 211 11.54 -20.69 2.78
C TRP A 211 11.50 -20.57 1.25
N LYS A 212 10.38 -20.08 0.72
CA LYS A 212 10.22 -19.81 -0.70
C LYS A 212 9.54 -18.47 -0.93
N LYS A 213 10.13 -17.63 -1.77
CA LYS A 213 9.50 -16.37 -2.20
C LYS A 213 8.25 -16.64 -3.03
N GLU A 214 7.17 -15.97 -2.69
CA GLU A 214 5.96 -15.93 -3.51
C GLU A 214 6.17 -15.08 -4.77
N ARG A 215 5.58 -15.51 -5.88
CA ARG A 215 5.67 -14.76 -7.15
C ARG A 215 4.91 -13.43 -7.07
N ARG A 216 3.82 -13.39 -6.31
CA ARG A 216 3.01 -12.19 -6.13
C ARG A 216 3.68 -11.27 -5.10
N THR A 217 3.60 -9.97 -5.33
CA THR A 217 4.02 -8.94 -4.38
C THR A 217 2.88 -7.93 -4.19
N ARG A 218 2.97 -7.09 -3.17
CA ARG A 218 2.13 -5.89 -3.05
C ARG A 218 3.00 -4.67 -3.31
N VAL A 219 2.56 -3.81 -4.21
CA VAL A 219 3.32 -2.59 -4.56
C VAL A 219 2.68 -1.42 -3.84
N LEU A 220 3.48 -0.66 -3.09
CA LEU A 220 3.02 0.52 -2.36
C LEU A 220 3.05 1.75 -3.25
N ASP A 221 4.16 1.92 -3.97
CA ASP A 221 4.40 3.08 -4.82
C ASP A 221 5.43 2.78 -5.92
N ARG A 222 5.42 3.65 -6.93
CA ARG A 222 6.40 3.69 -8.01
C ARG A 222 6.65 5.14 -8.38
N CYS A 223 7.89 5.60 -8.21
CA CYS A 223 8.30 6.94 -8.59
C CYS A 223 9.31 6.86 -9.72
N ILE A 224 9.17 7.78 -10.68
CA ILE A 224 10.15 8.01 -11.74
C ILE A 224 10.50 9.49 -11.70
N LEU A 225 11.77 9.78 -11.53
CA LEU A 225 12.30 11.15 -11.40
C LEU A 225 13.75 11.20 -11.87
N HIS A 226 14.34 12.40 -11.89
CA HIS A 226 15.74 12.53 -12.22
C HIS A 226 16.62 11.92 -11.13
N ARG A 227 17.72 11.26 -11.51
CA ARG A 227 18.68 10.58 -10.62
C ARG A 227 19.21 11.52 -9.54
N ASP A 228 19.63 12.72 -9.93
CA ASP A 228 20.17 13.70 -9.00
C ASP A 228 19.12 14.16 -7.99
N GLU A 229 17.84 14.18 -8.40
CA GLU A 229 16.76 14.49 -7.49
C GLU A 229 16.53 13.35 -6.50
N LEU A 230 16.43 12.10 -6.97
CA LEU A 230 16.25 10.93 -6.11
C LEU A 230 17.32 10.86 -5.01
N ARG A 231 18.57 11.12 -5.36
CA ARG A 231 19.72 11.08 -4.44
C ARG A 231 19.72 12.16 -3.36
N GLN A 232 18.86 13.16 -3.45
CA GLN A 232 18.71 14.20 -2.44
C GLN A 232 17.59 13.91 -1.44
N TRP A 233 16.74 12.91 -1.70
CA TRP A 233 15.61 12.60 -0.84
C TRP A 233 16.02 11.80 0.39
N THR A 234 15.39 12.14 1.52
CA THR A 234 15.31 11.26 2.70
C THR A 234 13.90 10.70 2.76
N TRP A 235 13.73 9.42 2.41
CA TRP A 235 12.42 8.75 2.43
C TRP A 235 12.50 7.52 3.33
N LEU A 236 11.92 7.64 4.52
CA LEU A 236 12.01 6.67 5.59
C LEU A 236 10.67 6.00 5.83
N TRP A 237 10.72 4.83 6.44
CA TRP A 237 9.53 4.05 6.82
C TRP A 237 9.54 3.86 8.33
N ASP A 238 8.38 4.04 8.97
CA ASP A 238 8.21 3.83 10.40
C ASP A 238 6.97 2.95 10.66
N PRO A 239 7.13 1.75 11.25
CA PRO A 239 6.00 0.86 11.50
C PRO A 239 4.98 1.42 12.50
N SER A 240 5.37 2.36 13.36
CA SER A 240 4.47 2.97 14.36
C SER A 240 3.41 3.88 13.74
N LEU A 241 3.65 4.34 12.51
CA LEU A 241 2.75 5.18 11.73
C LEU A 241 1.82 4.38 10.82
N GLY A 242 1.96 3.05 10.77
CA GLY A 242 1.22 2.18 9.87
C GLY A 242 0.07 1.43 10.52
N GLY A 243 -0.91 1.04 9.71
CA GLY A 243 -1.98 0.14 10.14
C GLY A 243 -2.89 0.68 11.25
N ILE A 244 -3.04 2.01 11.35
CA ILE A 244 -3.86 2.66 12.37
C ILE A 244 -5.33 2.39 12.09
N GLU A 245 -5.99 1.72 13.04
CA GLU A 245 -7.41 1.40 12.94
C GLU A 245 -8.26 2.56 13.42
N VAL A 246 -9.03 3.14 12.50
CA VAL A 246 -10.02 4.16 12.78
C VAL A 246 -11.39 3.48 12.81
N GLY A 247 -12.03 3.52 13.98
CA GLY A 247 -13.37 2.99 14.19
C GLY A 247 -14.41 4.11 14.29
N LYS A 248 -15.25 4.05 15.33
CA LYS A 248 -16.23 5.10 15.65
C LYS A 248 -15.69 6.15 16.61
N GLU A 249 -14.63 5.83 17.33
CA GLU A 249 -14.05 6.65 18.39
C GLU A 249 -12.85 7.43 17.87
N THR A 250 -12.61 8.61 18.45
CA THR A 250 -11.43 9.40 18.15
C THR A 250 -10.17 8.66 18.56
N VAL A 251 -9.23 8.54 17.62
CA VAL A 251 -7.93 7.92 17.86
C VAL A 251 -6.91 9.01 18.18
N ARG A 252 -6.00 8.75 19.12
CA ARG A 252 -4.90 9.65 19.47
C ARG A 252 -3.57 8.92 19.38
N ILE A 253 -2.59 9.55 18.75
CA ILE A 253 -1.23 9.02 18.59
C ILE A 253 -0.26 10.10 19.04
N ASP A 254 0.65 9.75 19.94
CA ASP A 254 1.84 10.56 20.23
C ASP A 254 3.01 9.96 19.42
N TYR A 255 3.56 10.76 18.51
CA TYR A 255 4.67 10.37 17.65
C TYR A 255 5.88 11.26 17.91
N ARG A 256 7.04 10.63 18.08
CA ARG A 256 8.32 11.33 18.24
C ARG A 256 9.11 11.21 16.95
N LEU A 257 9.47 12.34 16.37
CA LEU A 257 10.31 12.40 15.19
C LEU A 257 11.66 11.73 15.46
N PRO A 258 12.17 10.94 14.50
CA PRO A 258 13.45 10.27 14.64
C PRO A 258 14.60 11.27 14.58
N ASP A 259 15.70 10.95 15.27
CA ASP A 259 16.98 11.57 14.95
C ASP A 259 17.50 10.97 13.62
N LEU A 260 17.54 11.80 12.58
CA LEU A 260 17.98 11.39 11.24
C LEU A 260 19.46 10.98 11.21
N GLN A 261 20.29 11.49 12.12
CA GLN A 261 21.72 11.14 12.19
C GLN A 261 21.92 9.74 12.79
N ALA A 262 21.06 9.34 13.72
CA ALA A 262 21.08 8.00 14.29
C ALA A 262 20.69 6.91 13.27
N ARG A 263 20.03 7.29 12.17
CA ARG A 263 19.57 6.38 11.10
C ARG A 263 18.81 5.16 11.62
N SER A 264 17.98 5.38 12.65
CA SER A 264 17.20 4.32 13.29
C SER A 264 16.11 3.78 12.36
N LEU A 265 15.49 4.66 11.57
CA LEU A 265 14.55 4.27 10.54
C LEU A 265 15.25 3.83 9.25
N LYS A 266 14.63 2.86 8.57
CA LYS A 266 15.13 2.30 7.30
C LYS A 266 14.44 2.99 6.12
N GLY A 267 15.17 3.09 5.02
CA GLY A 267 14.69 3.68 3.78
C GLY A 267 15.82 4.33 2.99
N LEU A 268 15.46 5.29 2.15
CA LEU A 268 16.38 6.07 1.36
C LEU A 268 16.98 7.21 2.19
N TYR A 269 18.31 7.26 2.22
CA TYR A 269 19.07 8.43 2.65
C TYR A 269 19.83 9.01 1.46
N PRO A 270 20.18 10.31 1.48
CA PRO A 270 21.00 10.91 0.44
C PRO A 270 22.37 10.25 0.28
N TYR A 271 22.88 10.18 -0.96
CA TYR A 271 24.22 9.65 -1.32
C TYR A 271 24.76 10.21 -2.62
#